data_AF-A0A067BJA1-F1
#
_entry.id   AF-A0A067BJA1-F1
#
_cell.length_a   1.000
_cell.length_b   1.000
_cell.length_c   1.000
_cell.angle_alpha   90.00
_cell.angle_beta   90.00
_cell.angle_gamma   90.00
#
_symmetry.space_group_name_H-M   'P 1'
#
loop_
_entity.id
_entity.type
_entity.pdbx_description
1 polymer ?
#
loop_
_entity_poly.entity_id
_entity_poly.type
_entity_poly.pdbx_seq_one_letter_code
_entity_poly.pdbx_strand_id
1 'polypeptide(L)' 'TVLQAGVEESNIVFANVVACPEGIRAIFAAHPNVTIVTAAVDQELNESKYIVPGLGDYGDRYYDTTY' A
#
# COMPACT_ATOMS: atom_id res chain seq x y z
N THR A 1 13.31 -0.65 11.27
CA THR A 1 12.79 -0.73 9.89
C THR A 1 13.67 -1.67 9.08
N VAL A 2 13.21 -2.13 7.91
CA VAL A 2 14.03 -2.96 7.00
C VAL A 2 15.37 -2.27 6.66
N LEU A 3 15.35 -0.94 6.50
CA LEU A 3 16.55 -0.10 6.33
C LEU A 3 17.50 -0.13 7.54
N GLN A 4 16.96 -0.03 8.77
CA GLN A 4 17.79 -0.12 10.00
C GLN A 4 18.45 -1.49 10.18
N ALA A 5 17.91 -2.54 9.53
CA ALA A 5 18.55 -3.85 9.48
C ALA A 5 19.69 -3.93 8.45
N GLY A 6 20.01 -2.83 7.75
CA GLY A 6 21.11 -2.75 6.78
C GLY A 6 20.72 -3.18 5.36
N VAL A 7 19.43 -3.30 5.05
CA VAL A 7 18.97 -3.61 3.71
C VAL A 7 18.96 -2.34 2.86
N GLU A 8 19.66 -2.38 1.73
CA GLU A 8 19.61 -1.32 0.71
C GLU A 8 18.17 -1.12 0.22
N GLU A 9 17.75 0.12 0.08
CA GLU A 9 16.37 0.47 -0.26
C GLU A 9 15.92 -0.13 -1.61
N SER A 10 16.83 -0.18 -2.60
CA SER A 10 16.60 -0.78 -3.91
C SER A 10 16.39 -2.30 -3.89
N ASN A 11 16.76 -2.97 -2.79
CA ASN A 11 16.52 -4.39 -2.58
C ASN A 11 15.17 -4.67 -1.90
N ILE A 12 14.33 -3.64 -1.67
CA ILE A 12 13.01 -3.78 -1.07
C ILE A 12 11.95 -3.81 -2.17
N VAL A 13 11.18 -4.91 -2.20
CA VAL A 13 9.98 -5.04 -3.01
C VAL A 13 8.76 -4.96 -2.10
N PHE A 14 7.95 -3.92 -2.28
CA PHE A 14 6.66 -3.78 -1.62
C PHE A 14 5.57 -4.48 -2.43
N ALA A 15 5.17 -5.67 -1.99
CA ALA A 15 4.07 -6.43 -2.57
C ALA A 15 2.73 -5.96 -1.97
N ASN A 16 1.80 -5.52 -2.82
CA ASN A 16 0.52 -4.94 -2.45
C ASN A 16 -0.60 -5.53 -3.33
N VAL A 17 -1.86 -5.46 -2.88
CA VAL A 17 -3.02 -5.96 -3.63
C VAL A 17 -3.75 -4.81 -4.33
N VAL A 18 -4.15 -3.78 -3.58
CA VAL A 18 -4.80 -2.57 -4.13
C VAL A 18 -4.11 -1.34 -3.57
N ALA A 19 -3.76 -0.42 -4.45
CA ALA A 19 -3.20 0.88 -4.14
C ALA A 19 -4.05 2.02 -4.73
N CYS A 20 -3.71 3.26 -4.37
CA CYS A 20 -4.23 4.48 -5.00
C CYS A 20 -3.07 5.43 -5.35
N PRO A 21 -3.26 6.39 -6.27
CA PRO A 21 -2.25 7.36 -6.66
C PRO A 21 -1.63 8.12 -5.48
N GLU A 22 -2.42 8.48 -4.48
CA GLU A 22 -1.98 9.20 -3.27
C GLU A 22 -0.96 8.37 -2.48
N GLY A 23 -1.28 7.08 -2.26
CA GLY A 23 -0.42 6.16 -1.52
C GLY A 23 0.87 5.86 -2.26
N ILE A 24 0.80 5.65 -3.59
CA ILE A 24 1.98 5.43 -4.43
C ILE A 24 2.91 6.64 -4.39
N ARG A 25 2.37 7.86 -4.56
CA ARG A 25 3.17 9.10 -4.46
C ARG A 25 3.81 9.25 -3.07
N ALA A 26 3.06 8.95 -2.01
CA ALA A 26 3.60 9.03 -0.64
C ALA A 26 4.76 8.06 -0.43
N ILE A 27 4.66 6.82 -0.93
CA ILE A 27 5.76 5.84 -0.84
C ILE A 27 6.97 6.34 -1.62
N PHE A 28 6.84 6.73 -2.88
CA PHE A 28 7.99 7.19 -3.66
C PHE A 28 8.60 8.51 -3.16
N ALA A 29 7.81 9.36 -2.49
CA ALA A 29 8.33 10.57 -1.85
C ALA A 29 9.20 10.25 -0.61
N ALA A 30 8.82 9.23 0.16
CA ALA A 30 9.58 8.81 1.35
C ALA A 30 10.72 7.83 1.01
N HIS A 31 10.50 7.01 -0.01
CA HIS A 31 11.31 5.88 -0.39
C HIS A 31 11.40 5.78 -1.93
N PRO A 32 12.23 6.62 -2.57
CA PRO A 32 12.28 6.71 -4.04
C PRO A 32 12.87 5.47 -4.72
N ASN A 33 13.59 4.60 -4.00
CA ASN A 33 14.31 3.47 -4.61
C ASN A 33 13.59 2.12 -4.47
N VAL A 34 12.47 2.06 -3.74
CA VAL A 34 11.74 0.79 -3.57
C VAL A 34 11.01 0.41 -4.86
N THR A 35 10.83 -0.90 -5.07
CA THR A 35 9.95 -1.39 -6.13
C THR A 35 8.57 -1.70 -5.56
N ILE A 36 7.51 -1.15 -6.15
CA ILE A 36 6.12 -1.50 -5.79
C ILE A 36 5.57 -2.46 -6.83
N VAL A 37 5.05 -3.60 -6.37
CA VAL A 37 4.27 -4.54 -7.18
C VAL A 37 2.87 -4.56 -6.61
N THR A 38 1.88 -4.16 -7.40
CA THR A 38 0.47 -4.15 -7.00
C THR A 38 -0.43 -4.76 -8.07
N ALA A 39 -1.52 -5.41 -7.65
CA ALA A 39 -2.46 -6.04 -8.57
C ALA A 39 -3.46 -5.03 -9.17
N ALA A 40 -3.80 -3.98 -8.43
CA ALA A 40 -4.72 -2.94 -8.91
C ALA A 40 -4.36 -1.56 -8.36
N VAL A 41 -4.65 -0.52 -9.14
CA VAL A 41 -4.57 0.88 -8.73
C VAL A 41 -5.93 1.51 -8.95
N ASP A 42 -6.60 1.82 -7.83
CA ASP A 42 -7.91 2.46 -7.80
C ASP A 42 -7.78 3.98 -7.66
N GLN A 43 -8.89 4.69 -7.81
CA GLN A 43 -8.90 6.10 -8.19
C GLN A 43 -8.35 7.03 -7.11
N GLU A 44 -8.83 6.85 -5.88
CA GLU A 44 -8.60 7.83 -4.82
C GLU A 44 -8.84 7.24 -3.42
N LEU A 45 -8.51 8.06 -2.43
CA LEU A 45 -8.96 7.88 -1.05
C LEU A 45 -10.19 8.76 -0.79
N ASN A 46 -11.22 8.20 -0.15
CA ASN A 46 -12.31 9.02 0.38
C ASN A 46 -11.93 9.76 1.68
N GLU A 47 -12.88 10.52 2.24
CA GLU A 47 -12.68 11.30 3.47
C GLU A 47 -12.24 10.45 4.67
N SER A 48 -12.71 9.20 4.74
CA SER A 48 -12.36 8.21 5.77
C SER A 48 -11.09 7.40 5.45
N LYS A 49 -10.34 7.77 4.40
CA LYS A 49 -9.09 7.11 3.97
C LYS A 49 -9.26 5.67 3.47
N TYR A 50 -10.45 5.28 3.03
CA TYR A 50 -10.61 4.08 2.23
C TYR A 50 -10.29 4.35 0.77
N ILE A 51 -9.64 3.38 0.12
CA ILE A 51 -9.49 3.36 -1.33
C ILE A 51 -10.88 3.16 -1.97
N VAL A 52 -11.19 3.91 -3.02
CA VAL A 52 -12.46 3.83 -3.77
C VAL A 52 -12.16 3.61 -5.26
N PRO A 53 -12.82 2.62 -5.94
CA PRO A 53 -13.85 1.71 -5.44
C PRO A 53 -13.38 0.73 -4.35
N GLY A 54 -12.10 0.30 -4.39
CA GLY A 54 -11.43 -0.42 -3.34
C GLY A 54 -12.05 -1.76 -2.97
N LEU A 55 -11.74 -2.22 -1.76
CA LEU A 55 -12.18 -3.50 -1.21
C LEU A 55 -12.74 -3.39 0.21
N GLY A 56 -12.91 -2.19 0.75
CA GLY A 56 -13.24 -1.98 2.17
C GLY A 56 -12.09 -2.37 3.09
N ASP A 57 -12.39 -2.77 4.32
CA ASP A 57 -11.37 -3.26 5.25
C ASP A 57 -10.92 -4.68 4.84
N TYR A 58 -9.65 -4.80 4.40
CA TYR A 58 -9.09 -6.08 3.99
C TYR A 58 -9.07 -7.09 5.15
N GLY A 59 -8.67 -6.63 6.34
CA GLY A 59 -8.46 -7.49 7.50
C GLY A 59 -9.78 -8.10 7.94
N ASP A 60 -10.81 -7.28 8.11
CA ASP A 60 -12.12 -7.75 8.55
C ASP A 60 -12.76 -8.71 7.55
N ARG A 61 -12.63 -8.43 6.26
CA ARG A 61 -13.17 -9.32 5.21
C ARG A 61 -12.40 -10.62 5.08
N TYR A 62 -11.09 -10.60 5.31
CA TYR A 62 -10.23 -11.77 5.14
C TYR A 62 -10.27 -12.70 6.36
N TYR A 63 -10.32 -12.13 7.57
CA TYR A 63 -10.34 -12.89 8.82
C TYR A 63 -11.73 -13.12 9.40
N ASP A 64 -12.78 -12.63 8.73
CA ASP A 64 -14.18 -12.74 9.15
C ASP A 64 -14.43 -12.12 10.54
N THR A 65 -13.91 -10.90 10.73
CA THR A 65 -14.00 -10.15 12.00
C THR A 65 -14.89 -8.91 11.91
N THR A 66 -15.80 -8.85 10.93
CA THR A 66 -16.73 -7.72 10.81
C THR A 66 -17.68 -7.70 12.02
N TYR A 67 -17.62 -6.63 12.82
CA TYR A 67 -18.52 -6.38 13.96
C TYR A 67 -19.74 -5.55 13.57
#